data_AF-M0BY09-F1
#
_entry.id   AF-M0BY09-F1
#
_cell.length_a   1.000
_cell.length_b   1.000
_cell.length_c   1.000
_cell.angle_alpha   90.00
_cell.angle_beta   90.00
_cell.angle_gamma   90.00
#
_symmetry.space_group_name_H-M   'P 1'
#
loop_
_entity.id
_entity.type
_entity.pdbx_description
1 polymer ?
#
loop_
_entity_poly.entity_id
_entity_poly.type
_entity_poly.pdbx_seq_one_letter_code
_entity_poly.pdbx_strand_id
1 'polypeptide(L)' 'MGLERFVRLNLILLPVLVTSGYLLRDSIPLIVYIPLAGYCIFAGIICVTWLLSQLETFGQNS' A
#
# COMPACT_ATOMS: atom_id res chain seq x y z
N MET A 1 8.16 11.05 12.44
CA MET A 1 7.49 9.73 12.50
C MET A 1 8.21 8.82 11.52
N GLY A 2 8.80 7.72 11.96
CA GLY A 2 9.68 6.89 11.13
C GLY A 2 8.96 6.30 9.91
N LEU A 3 9.68 6.20 8.80
CA LEU A 3 9.23 5.63 7.52
C LEU A 3 8.61 4.22 7.72
N GLU A 4 9.12 3.49 8.70
CA GLU A 4 8.60 2.20 9.17
C GLU A 4 7.15 2.24 9.70
N ARG A 5 6.77 3.28 10.46
CA ARG A 5 5.38 3.47 10.90
C ARG A 5 4.45 3.83 9.74
N PHE A 6 4.94 4.60 8.77
CA PHE A 6 4.19 4.97 7.57
C PHE A 6 3.91 3.74 6.70
N VAL A 7 4.91 2.87 6.53
CA VAL A 7 4.77 1.62 5.79
C VAL A 7 3.85 0.64 6.53
N ARG A 8 4.00 0.43 7.84
CA ARG A 8 3.09 -0.44 8.62
C ARG A 8 1.63 0.01 8.53
N LEU A 9 1.36 1.31 8.63
CA LEU A 9 0.02 1.86 8.47
C LEU A 9 -0.52 1.58 7.07
N ASN A 10 0.26 1.88 6.03
CA ASN A 10 -0.14 1.64 4.64
C ASN A 10 -0.32 0.15 4.33
N LEU A 11 0.44 -0.75 4.96
CA LEU A 11 0.37 -2.19 4.74
C LEU A 11 -0.97 -2.78 5.24
N ILE A 12 -1.57 -2.18 6.27
CA ILE A 12 -2.93 -2.51 6.75
C ILE A 12 -3.99 -1.73 5.98
N LEU A 13 -3.70 -0.47 5.66
CA LEU A 13 -4.63 0.40 4.94
C LEU A 13 -4.90 -0.11 3.52
N LEU A 14 -3.87 -0.61 2.83
CA LEU A 14 -3.94 -1.15 1.47
C LEU A 14 -4.99 -2.25 1.30
N PRO A 15 -4.92 -3.38 2.02
CA PRO A 15 -5.90 -4.45 1.88
C PRO A 15 -7.29 -3.98 2.28
N VAL A 16 -7.43 -3.14 3.32
CA VAL A 16 -8.72 -2.55 3.70
C VAL A 16 -9.29 -1.69 2.57
N LEU A 17 -8.46 -0.89 1.91
CA LEU A 17 -8.86 -0.02 0.79
C LEU A 17 -9.23 -0.84 -0.44
N VAL A 18 -8.47 -1.90 -0.75
CA VAL A 18 -8.75 -2.84 -1.84
C VAL A 18 -10.06 -3.58 -1.59
N THR A 19 -10.24 -4.15 -0.40
CA THR A 19 -11.45 -4.91 -0.03
C THR A 19 -12.67 -3.99 -0.02
N SER A 20 -12.55 -2.77 0.54
CA SER A 20 -13.63 -1.80 0.53
C SER A 20 -13.97 -1.35 -0.90
N GLY A 21 -12.96 -1.06 -1.72
CA GLY A 21 -13.13 -0.73 -3.13
C GLY A 21 -13.76 -1.85 -3.96
N TYR A 22 -13.49 -3.11 -3.60
CA TYR A 22 -14.11 -4.28 -4.22
C TYR A 22 -15.58 -4.46 -3.79
N LEU A 23 -15.88 -4.35 -2.51
CA LEU A 23 -17.24 -4.47 -1.98
C LEU A 23 -18.16 -3.35 -2.48
N LEU A 24 -17.62 -2.13 -2.61
CA LEU A 24 -18.36 -0.96 -3.07
C LEU A 24 -18.25 -0.75 -4.58
N ARG A 25 -17.70 -1.71 -5.34
CA ARG A 25 -17.43 -1.58 -6.79
C ARG A 25 -18.66 -1.19 -7.60
N ASP A 26 -19.83 -1.72 -7.24
CA ASP A 26 -21.11 -1.42 -7.89
C ASP A 26 -21.71 -0.07 -7.48
N SER A 27 -21.24 0.51 -6.38
CA SER A 27 -21.75 1.79 -5.83
C SER A 27 -20.79 2.97 -6.02
N ILE A 28 -19.53 2.72 -6.40
CA ILE A 28 -18.52 3.76 -6.55
C ILE A 28 -18.53 4.32 -7.98
N PRO A 29 -18.73 5.64 -8.16
CA PRO A 29 -18.59 6.25 -9.47
C PRO A 29 -17.14 6.11 -9.96
N LEU A 30 -16.97 5.74 -11.24
CA LEU A 30 -15.65 5.50 -11.87
C LEU A 30 -14.62 6.62 -11.61
N ILE A 31 -15.09 7.86 -11.44
CA ILE A 31 -14.25 9.04 -11.21
C ILE A 31 -13.49 8.98 -9.88
N VAL A 32 -14.02 8.27 -8.87
CA VAL A 32 -13.38 8.06 -7.57
C VAL A 32 -12.54 6.78 -7.58
N TYR A 33 -12.92 5.79 -8.39
CA TYR A 33 -12.18 4.53 -8.50
C TYR A 33 -10.77 4.71 -9.09
N ILE A 34 -10.61 5.57 -10.10
CA ILE A 34 -9.33 5.82 -10.78
C ILE A 34 -8.24 6.35 -9.81
N PRO A 35 -8.47 7.43 -9.04
CA PRO A 35 -7.46 7.91 -8.09
C PRO A 35 -7.24 6.91 -6.93
N LEU A 36 -8.27 6.16 -6.52
CA LEU A 36 -8.14 5.14 -5.48
C LEU A 36 -7.22 3.99 -5.92
N ALA A 37 -7.41 3.50 -7.14
CA ALA A 37 -6.55 2.48 -7.74
C ALA A 37 -5.11 2.99 -7.88
N GLY A 38 -4.92 4.24 -8.33
CA GLY A 38 -3.60 4.87 -8.42
C GLY A 38 -2.88 4.98 -7.08
N TYR A 39 -3.61 5.38 -6.02
CA TYR A 39 -3.08 5.41 -4.66
C TYR A 39 -2.68 4.02 -4.17
N CYS A 40 -3.49 3.00 -4.45
CA CYS A 40 -3.19 1.61 -4.13
C CYS A 40 -1.88 1.14 -4.75
N ILE A 41 -1.67 1.41 -6.05
CA ILE A 41 -0.44 1.05 -6.76
C ILE A 41 0.75 1.81 -6.18
N PHE A 42 0.61 3.12 -5.94
CA PHE A 42 1.68 3.94 -5.38
C PHE A 42 2.10 3.50 -3.98
N ALA A 43 1.12 3.26 -3.09
CA ALA A 43 1.35 2.74 -1.75
C ALA A 43 1.97 1.33 -1.80
N GLY A 44 1.54 0.50 -2.74
CA GLY A 44 2.09 -0.84 -2.96
C GLY A 44 3.56 -0.80 -3.35
N ILE A 45 3.93 0.07 -4.29
CA ILE A 45 5.32 0.25 -4.72
C ILE A 45 6.20 0.73 -3.55
N ILE A 46 5.75 1.73 -2.79
CA ILE A 46 6.50 2.21 -1.61
C ILE A 46 6.68 1.10 -0.58
N CYS A 47 5.62 0.31 -0.34
CA CYS A 47 5.66 -0.80 0.60
C CYS A 47 6.65 -1.88 0.16
N VAL A 48 6.65 -2.24 -1.13
CA VAL A 48 7.57 -3.25 -1.71
C VAL A 48 9.01 -2.74 -1.69
N THR A 49 9.25 -1.49 -2.09
CA THR A 49 10.58 -0.87 -2.04
C THR A 49 11.13 -0.83 -0.62
N TRP A 50 10.29 -0.52 0.38
CA TRP A 50 10.72 -0.56 1.78
C TRP A 50 11.02 -1.97 2.27
N LEU A 51 10.20 -2.95 1.89
CA LEU A 51 10.42 -4.35 2.24
C LEU A 51 11.73 -4.89 1.64
N LEU A 52 12.03 -4.54 0.39
CA LEU A 52 13.32 -4.83 -0.26
C LEU A 52 14.48 -4.17 0.48
N SER A 53 14.35 -2.88 0.83
CA SER A 53 15.39 -2.16 1.59
C SER A 53 15.68 -2.81 2.95
N GLN A 54 14.65 -3.30 3.64
CA GLN A 54 14.80 -4.06 4.89
C GLN A 54 15.47 -5.42 4.69
N LEU A 55 15.13 -6.14 3.61
CA LEU A 55 15.77 -7.41 3.27
C LEU A 55 17.26 -7.25 2.96
N GLU A 56 17.63 -6.19 2.23
CA GLU A 56 19.04 -5.87 1.97
C GLU A 56 19.81 -5.52 3.25
N THR A 57 19.21 -4.76 4.17
CA THR A 57 19.85 -4.45 5.46
C THR A 57 20.00 -5.70 6.34
N PHE A 58 19.06 -6.63 6.27
CA PHE A 58 19.16 -7.92 6.97
C PHE A 58 20.26 -8.80 6.37
N GLY A 59 20.37 -8.83 5.04
CA GLY A 59 21.39 -9.60 4.32
C GLY A 59 22.81 -9.08 4.53
N GLN A 60 23.00 -7.78 4.80
CA GLN A 60 24.32 -7.21 5.09
C GLN A 60 24.85 -7.50 6.51
N ASN A 61 23.97 -7.93 7.43
CA ASN A 61 24.28 -8.20 8.84
C ASN A 61 24.36 -9.70 9.18
N SER A 62 24.32 -10.59 8.17
CA SER A 62 24.43 -12.06 8.32
C SER A 62 25.72 -12.61 7.76
#